data_AF-A0A9D7LK85-F1
#
_entry.id   AF-A0A9D7LK85-F1
#
_cell.length_a   1.000
_cell.length_b   1.000
_cell.length_c   1.000
_cell.angle_alpha   90.00
_cell.angle_beta   90.00
_cell.angle_gamma   90.00
#
_symmetry.space_group_name_H-M   'P 1'
#
loop_
_entity.id
_entity.type
_entity.pdbx_description
1 polymer ?
#
loop_
_entity_poly.entity_id
_entity_poly.type
_entity_poly.pdbx_seq_one_letter_code
_entity_poly.pdbx_strand_id
1 'polypeptide(L)'
;MRAALIAVLLGLATAGAMAAELDRTPVEAVTVNGDKVRLFPNGRWEYVDAAKAAAAQQKAAAYPENQTRPEGGQGGLFGVGRIIVPGDKDYNRGSLNPKLH
;
A
#
# COMPACT_ATOMS: atom_id res chain seq x y z
N MET A 1 -18.35 -14.60 -30.90
CA MET A 1 -18.17 -14.08 -29.52
C MET A 1 -17.10 -14.83 -28.72
N ARG A 2 -17.12 -16.17 -28.63
CA ARG A 2 -16.12 -16.93 -27.84
C ARG A 2 -14.67 -16.75 -28.31
N ALA A 3 -14.42 -16.77 -29.62
CA ALA A 3 -13.07 -16.56 -30.16
C ALA A 3 -12.52 -15.14 -29.88
N ALA A 4 -13.38 -14.12 -29.92
CA ALA A 4 -13.00 -12.74 -29.61
C ALA A 4 -12.64 -12.57 -28.13
N LEU A 5 -13.39 -13.21 -27.22
CA LEU A 5 -13.08 -13.22 -25.79
C LEU A 5 -11.75 -13.90 -25.50
N ILE A 6 -11.48 -15.05 -26.14
CA ILE A 6 -10.21 -15.77 -26.01
C ILE A 6 -9.04 -14.92 -26.51
N ALA A 7 -9.19 -14.23 -27.65
CA ALA A 7 -8.17 -13.33 -28.18
C ALA A 7 -7.86 -12.16 -27.23
N VAL A 8 -8.89 -11.57 -26.60
CA VAL A 8 -8.72 -10.50 -25.61
C VAL A 8 -8.01 -11.01 -24.35
N LEU A 9 -8.39 -12.17 -23.85
CA LEU A 9 -7.77 -12.76 -22.66
C LEU A 9 -6.30 -13.15 -22.89
N LEU A 10 -5.97 -13.68 -24.08
CA LEU A 10 -4.58 -13.94 -24.45
C LEU A 10 -3.76 -12.65 -24.56
N GLY A 11 -4.31 -11.61 -25.19
CA GLY A 11 -3.64 -10.31 -25.30
C GLY A 11 -3.32 -9.67 -23.95
N LEU A 12 -4.26 -9.75 -22.99
CA LEU A 12 -4.06 -9.31 -21.61
C LEU A 12 -3.00 -10.13 -20.87
N ALA A 13 -2.98 -11.45 -21.06
CA ALA A 13 -2.02 -12.34 -20.40
C ALA A 13 -0.57 -12.10 -20.86
N THR A 14 -0.35 -11.68 -22.11
CA THR A 14 0.99 -11.42 -22.66
C THR A 14 1.51 -10.00 -22.44
N ALA A 15 0.65 -9.06 -21.99
CA ALA A 15 1.01 -7.64 -21.86
C ALA A 15 2.14 -7.37 -20.84
N GLY A 16 2.32 -8.24 -19.83
CA GLY A 16 3.37 -8.09 -18.82
C GLY A 16 4.73 -8.71 -19.18
N ALA A 17 4.82 -9.51 -20.25
CA ALA A 17 6.01 -10.30 -20.56
C ALA A 17 7.15 -9.50 -21.22
N MET A 18 6.89 -8.26 -21.64
CA MET A 18 7.83 -7.37 -22.31
C MET A 18 8.27 -6.19 -21.43
N ALA A 19 8.16 -6.30 -20.11
CA ALA A 19 8.75 -5.33 -19.22
C ALA A 19 10.26 -5.59 -19.11
N ALA A 20 11.08 -4.61 -19.47
CA ALA A 20 12.52 -4.68 -19.22
C ALA A 20 12.78 -4.91 -17.73
N GLU A 21 13.77 -5.75 -17.42
CA GLU A 21 14.25 -5.95 -16.04
C GLU A 21 14.71 -4.58 -15.51
N LEU A 22 13.97 -4.03 -14.56
CA LEU A 22 14.36 -2.78 -13.90
C LEU A 22 15.56 -3.09 -13.02
N ASP A 23 16.64 -2.34 -13.18
CA ASP A 23 17.74 -2.36 -12.21
C ASP A 23 17.18 -1.88 -10.87
N ARG A 24 17.11 -2.80 -9.90
CA ARG A 24 16.56 -2.55 -8.56
C ARG A 24 17.66 -2.24 -7.54
N THR A 25 18.89 -2.02 -7.99
CA THR A 25 20.00 -1.74 -7.08
C THR A 25 19.81 -0.39 -6.38
N PRO A 26 19.82 -0.35 -5.04
CA PRO A 26 19.77 0.92 -4.32
C PRO A 26 21.09 1.69 -4.49
N VAL A 27 21.00 2.99 -4.76
CA VAL A 27 22.15 3.89 -4.90
C VAL A 27 22.43 4.59 -3.58
N GLU A 28 23.67 4.57 -3.11
CA GLU A 28 24.07 5.36 -1.93
C GLU A 28 24.29 6.82 -2.30
N ALA A 29 23.72 7.73 -1.52
CA ALA A 29 23.85 9.17 -1.68
C ALA A 29 24.01 9.86 -0.32
N VAL A 30 24.28 11.16 -0.35
CA VAL A 30 24.46 11.99 0.85
C VAL A 30 23.49 13.17 0.78
N THR A 31 22.75 13.40 1.87
CA THR A 31 21.86 14.57 1.97
C THR A 31 22.66 15.87 2.11
N VAL A 32 22.02 17.02 1.92
CA VAL A 32 22.64 18.34 2.11
C VAL A 32 23.24 18.51 3.51
N ASN A 33 22.69 17.80 4.51
CA ASN A 33 23.15 17.83 5.89
C ASN A 33 24.29 16.82 6.18
N GLY A 34 24.77 16.09 5.17
CA GLY A 34 25.84 15.11 5.31
C GLY A 34 25.38 13.69 5.68
N ASP A 35 24.08 13.42 5.71
CA ASP A 35 23.56 12.10 6.10
C ASP A 35 23.59 11.11 4.95
N LYS A 36 24.08 9.88 5.21
CA LYS A 36 24.07 8.79 4.22
C LYS A 36 22.64 8.25 4.03
N VAL A 37 22.21 8.17 2.78
CA VAL A 37 20.89 7.67 2.37
C VAL A 37 21.03 6.64 1.24
N ARG A 38 20.07 5.72 1.17
CA ARG A 38 19.87 4.81 0.04
C ARG A 38 18.69 5.29 -0.78
N LEU A 39 18.91 5.44 -2.08
CA LEU A 39 17.89 5.80 -3.06
C LEU A 39 17.45 4.54 -3.78
N PHE A 40 16.15 4.25 -3.73
CA PHE A 40 15.56 3.14 -4.44
C PHE A 40 15.05 3.61 -5.82
N PRO A 41 15.13 2.76 -6.86
CA PRO A 41 14.66 3.08 -8.21
C PRO A 41 13.17 3.42 -8.33
N ASN A 42 12.36 3.10 -7.31
CA ASN A 42 10.95 3.48 -7.23
C ASN A 42 10.71 4.89 -6.66
N GLY A 43 11.77 5.69 -6.48
CA GLY A 43 11.69 7.04 -5.91
C GLY A 43 11.60 7.06 -4.37
N ARG A 44 11.56 5.90 -3.71
CA ARG A 44 11.69 5.83 -2.24
C ARG A 44 13.14 6.09 -1.87
N TRP A 45 13.35 6.71 -0.72
CA TRP A 45 14.68 6.82 -0.11
C TRP A 45 14.60 6.47 1.38
N GLU A 46 15.72 6.06 1.95
CA GLU A 46 15.85 5.71 3.37
C GLU A 46 17.23 6.10 3.90
N TYR A 47 17.34 6.40 5.20
CA TYR A 47 18.64 6.60 5.83
C TYR A 47 19.42 5.29 5.92
N VAL A 48 20.74 5.33 5.73
CA VAL A 48 21.61 4.16 5.96
C VAL A 48 21.69 3.84 7.46
N ASP A 49 21.61 4.89 8.31
CA ASP A 49 21.55 4.76 9.76
C ASP A 49 20.17 4.28 10.21
N ALA A 50 20.13 3.14 10.92
CA ALA A 50 18.89 2.49 11.33
C ALA A 50 18.08 3.33 12.34
N ALA A 51 18.73 4.10 13.21
CA ALA A 51 18.04 4.94 14.19
C ALA A 51 17.37 6.13 13.50
N LYS A 52 18.07 6.77 12.54
CA LYS A 52 17.50 7.84 11.71
C LYS A 52 16.38 7.33 10.80
N ALA A 53 16.54 6.13 10.24
CA ALA A 53 15.50 5.50 9.44
C ALA A 53 14.22 5.26 10.25
N ALA A 54 14.34 4.68 11.45
CA ALA A 54 13.19 4.45 12.34
C ALA A 54 12.51 5.76 12.76
N ALA A 55 13.29 6.79 13.11
CA ALA A 55 12.75 8.10 13.45
C ALA A 55 12.00 8.76 12.28
N ALA A 56 12.55 8.63 11.06
CA ALA A 56 11.90 9.12 9.85
C ALA A 56 10.59 8.37 9.54
N GLN A 57 10.56 7.05 9.74
CA GLN A 57 9.35 6.24 9.56
C GLN A 57 8.26 6.62 10.58
N GLN A 58 8.61 6.82 11.85
CA GLN A 58 7.67 7.27 12.88
C GLN A 58 7.09 8.65 12.55
N LYS A 59 7.94 9.58 12.10
CA LYS A 59 7.49 10.89 11.63
C LYS A 59 6.58 10.77 10.42
N ALA A 60 6.89 9.87 9.49
CA ALA A 60 6.05 9.61 8.32
C ALA A 60 4.66 9.06 8.71
N ALA A 61 4.60 8.16 9.69
CA ALA A 61 3.35 7.60 10.20
C ALA A 61 2.46 8.62 10.95
N ALA A 62 3.06 9.67 11.49
CA ALA A 62 2.34 10.74 12.19
C ALA A 62 1.58 11.69 11.24
N TYR A 63 1.88 11.68 9.93
CA TYR A 63 1.18 12.51 8.96
C TYR A 63 -0.28 12.07 8.78
N PRO A 64 -1.27 12.99 8.89
CA PRO A 64 -2.69 12.66 8.75
C PRO A 64 -3.03 11.98 7.42
N GLU A 65 -2.37 12.37 6.34
CA GLU A 65 -2.51 11.80 5.00
C GLU A 65 -2.09 10.32 4.92
N ASN A 66 -1.20 9.86 5.79
CA ASN A 66 -0.76 8.46 5.85
C ASN A 66 -1.67 7.62 6.77
N GLN A 67 -2.52 8.25 7.56
CA GLN A 67 -3.51 7.62 8.45
C GLN A 67 -4.83 7.35 7.72
N THR A 68 -4.73 6.86 6.48
CA THR A 68 -5.89 6.61 5.58
C THR A 68 -6.88 5.59 6.12
N ARG A 69 -6.45 4.75 7.07
CA ARG A 69 -7.28 3.82 7.80
C ARG A 69 -6.91 3.88 9.29
N PRO A 70 -7.88 4.03 10.20
CA PRO A 70 -7.66 3.81 11.62
C PRO A 70 -7.05 2.42 11.81
N GLU A 71 -6.02 2.29 12.64
CA GLU A 71 -5.23 1.07 12.84
C GLU A 71 -6.06 -0.19 13.19
N GLY A 72 -7.27 -0.02 13.73
CA GLY A 72 -8.24 -1.09 13.97
C GLY A 72 -9.47 -1.11 13.05
N GLY A 73 -9.54 -0.23 12.06
CA GLY A 73 -10.64 -0.22 11.08
C GLY A 73 -10.65 -1.52 10.26
N GLN A 74 -11.80 -1.99 9.77
CA GLN A 74 -11.95 -3.15 8.87
C GLN A 74 -12.83 -2.76 7.68
N GLY A 75 -12.68 -3.46 6.54
CA GLY A 75 -13.48 -3.20 5.35
C GLY A 75 -12.82 -2.18 4.41
N GLY A 76 -13.55 -1.81 3.35
CA GLY A 76 -13.01 -1.05 2.23
C GLY A 76 -12.08 -1.90 1.37
N LEU A 77 -12.55 -2.42 0.24
CA LEU A 77 -11.71 -3.10 -0.74
C LEU A 77 -11.33 -2.08 -1.83
N PHE A 78 -10.05 -1.71 -1.94
CA PHE A 78 -9.57 -0.71 -2.92
C PHE A 78 -10.37 0.61 -2.90
N GLY A 79 -10.76 1.10 -1.73
CA GLY A 79 -11.58 2.32 -1.59
C GLY A 79 -13.08 2.12 -1.84
N VAL A 80 -13.52 0.90 -2.14
CA VAL A 80 -14.94 0.54 -2.29
C VAL A 80 -15.48 -0.03 -0.98
N GLY A 81 -16.53 0.60 -0.45
CA GLY A 81 -17.21 0.20 0.79
C GLY A 81 -16.77 1.02 2.00
N ARG A 82 -17.58 0.94 3.07
CA ARG A 82 -17.36 1.70 4.32
C ARG A 82 -16.19 1.10 5.12
N ILE A 83 -15.38 1.97 5.73
CA ILE A 83 -14.42 1.58 6.75
C ILE A 83 -15.18 1.44 8.08
N ILE A 84 -15.17 0.23 8.64
CA ILE A 84 -15.76 -0.12 9.92
C ILE A 84 -14.72 0.17 11.00
N VAL A 85 -14.93 1.18 11.83
CA VAL A 85 -14.00 1.52 12.91
C VAL A 85 -14.23 0.66 14.15
N PRO A 86 -13.22 0.47 15.03
CA PRO A 86 -13.44 -0.15 16.33
C PRO A 86 -14.54 0.60 17.08
N GLY A 87 -15.56 -0.11 17.55
CA GLY A 87 -16.70 0.51 18.22
C GLY A 87 -17.80 1.04 17.29
N ASP A 88 -17.72 0.82 15.97
CA ASP A 88 -18.77 1.21 15.02
C ASP A 88 -20.14 0.67 15.46
N LYS A 89 -21.05 1.59 15.81
CA LYS A 89 -22.39 1.28 16.31
C LYS A 89 -23.15 0.41 15.31
N ASP A 90 -23.02 0.67 14.02
CA ASP A 90 -23.78 -0.05 13.00
C ASP A 90 -23.22 -1.46 12.74
N TYR A 91 -21.92 -1.68 12.97
CA TYR A 91 -21.31 -3.01 12.95
C TYR A 91 -21.66 -3.82 14.21
N ASN A 92 -21.63 -3.16 15.38
CA ASN A 92 -21.90 -3.80 16.67
C ASN A 92 -23.40 -4.02 16.95
N ARG A 93 -24.28 -3.33 16.22
CA ARG A 93 -25.72 -3.59 16.24
C ARG A 93 -25.93 -4.88 15.47
N GLY A 94 -26.04 -6.00 16.20
CA GLY A 94 -26.16 -7.39 15.73
C GLY A 94 -27.34 -7.71 14.80
N SER A 95 -27.74 -6.80 13.93
CA SER A 95 -28.69 -6.96 12.82
C SER A 95 -28.26 -8.01 11.79
N LEU A 96 -27.02 -8.51 11.88
CA LEU A 96 -26.52 -9.68 11.13
C LEU A 96 -26.30 -10.91 12.02
N ASN A 97 -26.78 -10.93 13.26
CA ASN A 97 -26.71 -12.11 14.13
C ASN A 97 -27.93 -13.01 13.85
N PRO A 98 -27.76 -14.16 13.16
CA PRO A 98 -28.88 -15.07 12.85
C PRO A 98 -29.50 -15.72 14.10
N LYS A 99 -28.94 -15.47 15.30
CA LYS A 99 -29.49 -15.95 16.58
C LYS A 99 -30.67 -15.12 17.12
N LEU A 100 -31.15 -14.11 16.38
CA LEU A 100 -32.31 -13.29 16.75
C LEU A 100 -33.58 -13.62 15.93
N HIS A 101 -33.56 -14.70 15.14
CA HIS A 101 -34.74 -15.31 14.52
C HIS A 101 -34.84 -16.79 14.86
#